data_AF-G7WJF1-F1
#
_entry.id   AF-G7WJF1-F1
#
_cell.length_a   1.000
_cell.length_b   1.000
_cell.length_c   1.000
_cell.angle_alpha   90.00
_cell.angle_beta   90.00
_cell.angle_gamma   90.00
#
_symmetry.space_group_name_H-M   'P 1'
#
loop_
_entity.id
_entity.type
_entity.pdbx_description
1 polymer ?
#
loop_
_entity_poly.entity_id
_entity_poly.type
_entity_poly.pdbx_seq_one_letter_code
_entity_poly.pdbx_strand_id
1 'polypeptide(L)'
;MRQLIDLKIDYAFKLIFGKTGNEPILMAFLNAALKLPRDNQITSVQLLNPELDKDFKDDKKSVLDIRALTTEGIQVNIEIQLANRHDMDKRTLFYWARMYTRQMREGMAYQELAKTITINILDFRYIKETRSYHSVFRLFEVEEGFELTEALEIHFMELPKLLVKWREGLISPREDALVRWLFLLEGSEDEEIYKTLEEIAMQDPILNQAMDEWEKSSDDPRIREIYWSRQKAILDEKAAIREAELRLKKGMEEGLKQGLKQGIEQGIEEGKLTIAKKMLKRGMDIGVISDIVGMSEEEIKNLKG
;
A
#
# COMPACT_ATOMS: atom_id res chain seq x y z
N MET A 1 13.23 -10.35 27.35
CA MET A 1 12.49 -10.56 26.09
C MET A 1 13.39 -11.30 25.13
N ARG A 2 12.90 -12.39 24.55
CA ARG A 2 13.56 -13.10 23.45
C ARG A 2 13.58 -12.15 22.25
N GLN A 3 14.71 -11.98 21.57
CA GLN A 3 14.83 -11.00 20.48
C GLN A 3 14.34 -11.63 19.18
N LEU A 4 13.05 -11.60 18.91
CA LEU A 4 12.47 -12.20 17.70
C LEU A 4 12.80 -11.36 16.46
N ILE A 5 12.94 -12.02 15.31
CA ILE A 5 12.99 -11.31 14.02
C ILE A 5 11.58 -10.78 13.69
N ASP A 6 11.50 -9.56 13.13
CA ASP A 6 10.22 -8.99 12.69
C ASP A 6 9.71 -9.71 11.44
N LEU A 7 8.57 -10.39 11.57
CA LEU A 7 7.94 -11.13 10.48
C LEU A 7 7.31 -10.23 9.42
N LYS A 8 7.23 -8.91 9.64
CA LYS A 8 6.87 -7.96 8.57
C LYS A 8 7.92 -7.91 7.49
N ILE A 9 9.19 -8.19 7.79
CA ILE A 9 10.26 -8.22 6.80
C ILE A 9 10.02 -9.37 5.82
N ASP A 10 9.99 -9.08 4.52
CA ASP A 10 9.64 -10.03 3.45
C ASP A 10 10.40 -11.36 3.55
N TYR A 11 11.69 -11.31 3.88
CA TYR A 11 12.51 -12.49 4.07
C TYR A 11 12.03 -13.36 5.24
N ALA A 12 11.72 -12.74 6.38
CA ALA A 12 11.21 -13.44 7.56
C ALA A 12 9.81 -13.99 7.33
N PHE A 13 8.94 -13.20 6.66
CA PHE A 13 7.62 -13.65 6.23
C PHE A 13 7.69 -14.93 5.37
N LYS A 14 8.60 -14.96 4.40
CA LYS A 14 8.84 -16.13 3.52
C LYS A 14 9.32 -17.37 4.28
N LEU A 15 10.11 -17.21 5.34
CA LEU A 15 10.57 -18.35 6.14
C LEU A 15 9.40 -19.08 6.83
N ILE A 16 8.36 -18.34 7.21
CA ILE A 16 7.19 -18.92 7.90
C ILE A 16 6.14 -19.38 6.91
N PHE A 17 5.74 -18.53 5.97
CA PHE A 17 4.59 -18.80 5.09
C PHE A 17 4.97 -19.32 3.70
N GLY A 18 6.22 -19.15 3.27
CA GLY A 18 6.68 -19.43 1.90
C GLY A 18 7.72 -20.54 1.79
N LYS A 19 8.00 -21.26 2.88
CA LYS A 19 9.00 -22.34 2.95
C LYS A 19 8.33 -23.69 2.71
N THR A 20 8.96 -24.53 1.87
CA THR A 20 8.52 -25.92 1.68
C THR A 20 8.47 -26.66 3.02
N GLY A 21 7.36 -27.35 3.29
CA GLY A 21 7.04 -27.97 4.58
C GLY A 21 6.10 -27.13 5.45
N ASN A 22 5.96 -25.83 5.18
CA ASN A 22 5.06 -24.93 5.89
C ASN A 22 3.74 -24.67 5.16
N GLU A 23 3.40 -25.47 4.14
CA GLU A 23 2.12 -25.40 3.43
C GLU A 23 0.90 -25.46 4.38
N PRO A 24 0.90 -26.25 5.49
CA PRO A 24 -0.21 -26.21 6.45
C PRO A 24 -0.42 -24.85 7.11
N ILE A 25 0.67 -24.12 7.42
CA ILE A 25 0.62 -22.77 7.99
C ILE A 25 0.02 -21.80 6.98
N LEU A 26 0.52 -21.82 5.74
CA LEU A 26 0.01 -20.99 4.66
C LEU A 26 -1.47 -21.26 4.38
N MET A 27 -1.87 -22.53 4.32
CA MET A 27 -3.25 -22.94 4.10
C MET A 27 -4.17 -22.42 5.22
N ALA A 28 -3.76 -22.56 6.48
CA ALA A 28 -4.52 -22.04 7.61
C ALA A 28 -4.66 -20.51 7.57
N PHE A 29 -3.59 -19.80 7.20
CA PHE A 29 -3.65 -18.36 6.95
C PHE A 29 -4.63 -18.01 5.82
N LEU A 30 -4.56 -18.68 4.67
CA LEU A 30 -5.42 -18.39 3.53
C LEU A 30 -6.89 -18.64 3.82
N ASN A 31 -7.21 -19.75 4.50
CA ASN A 31 -8.59 -20.03 4.93
C ASN A 31 -9.14 -18.94 5.86
N ALA A 32 -8.31 -18.38 6.75
CA ALA A 32 -8.68 -17.26 7.60
C ALA A 32 -8.81 -15.93 6.82
N ALA A 33 -7.84 -15.63 5.95
CA ALA A 33 -7.74 -14.41 5.14
C ALA A 33 -8.90 -14.25 4.15
N LEU A 34 -9.30 -15.35 3.52
CA LEU A 34 -10.35 -15.39 2.51
C LEU A 34 -11.74 -15.63 3.12
N LYS A 35 -11.82 -15.90 4.43
CA LYS A 35 -13.07 -16.17 5.16
C LYS A 35 -13.94 -17.22 4.47
N LEU A 36 -13.29 -18.27 3.97
CA LEU A 36 -13.97 -19.32 3.20
C LEU A 36 -14.93 -20.11 4.11
N PRO A 37 -16.16 -20.40 3.65
CA PRO A 37 -17.08 -21.25 4.40
C PRO A 37 -16.49 -22.67 4.53
N ARG A 38 -16.95 -23.42 5.53
CA ARG A 38 -16.41 -24.76 5.86
C ARG A 38 -16.37 -25.70 4.65
N ASP A 39 -17.38 -25.64 3.79
CA ASP A 39 -17.51 -26.53 2.64
C ASP A 39 -16.59 -26.15 1.47
N ASN A 40 -15.99 -24.95 1.51
CA ASN A 40 -15.09 -24.43 0.47
C ASN A 40 -13.70 -24.08 1.03
N GLN A 41 -13.32 -24.67 2.17
CA GLN A 41 -11.97 -24.46 2.69
C GLN A 41 -10.92 -25.04 1.75
N ILE A 42 -9.82 -24.33 1.59
CA ILE A 42 -8.64 -24.80 0.90
C ILE A 42 -8.10 -26.00 1.67
N THR A 43 -7.98 -27.13 0.99
CA THR A 43 -7.52 -28.40 1.57
C THR A 43 -6.05 -28.69 1.27
N SER A 44 -5.47 -28.01 0.28
CA SER A 44 -4.05 -28.08 -0.05
C SER A 44 -3.61 -26.85 -0.83
N VAL A 45 -2.34 -26.50 -0.66
CA VAL A 45 -1.67 -25.41 -1.37
C VAL A 45 -0.33 -25.89 -1.90
N GLN A 46 -0.02 -25.52 -3.13
CA GLN A 46 1.30 -25.69 -3.71
C GLN A 46 2.00 -24.33 -3.75
N LEU A 47 3.18 -24.24 -3.14
CA LEU A 47 4.07 -23.10 -3.31
C LEU A 47 4.66 -23.12 -4.73
N LEU A 48 4.50 -22.02 -5.44
CA LEU A 48 5.04 -21.82 -6.79
C LEU A 48 6.28 -20.92 -6.74
N ASN A 49 7.09 -20.95 -7.80
CA ASN A 49 8.18 -19.99 -7.95
C ASN A 49 7.62 -18.55 -7.95
N PRO A 50 8.07 -17.68 -7.03
CA PRO A 50 7.60 -16.30 -6.95
C PRO A 50 8.16 -15.40 -8.06
N GLU A 51 9.21 -15.83 -8.76
CA GLU A 51 9.74 -15.07 -9.89
C GLU A 51 8.79 -15.14 -11.09
N LEU A 52 8.28 -13.99 -11.51
CA LEU A 52 7.56 -13.86 -12.77
C LEU A 52 8.59 -13.50 -13.86
N ASP A 53 8.96 -14.49 -14.68
CA ASP A 53 9.90 -14.28 -15.78
C ASP A 53 9.49 -13.10 -16.66
N LYS A 54 10.48 -12.46 -17.27
CA LYS A 54 10.24 -11.41 -18.24
C LYS A 54 9.68 -12.01 -19.53
N ASP A 55 8.67 -11.38 -20.10
CA ASP A 55 8.17 -11.73 -21.43
C ASP A 55 9.03 -11.03 -22.51
N PHE A 56 9.60 -9.86 -22.17
CA PHE A 56 10.52 -9.08 -23.01
C PHE A 56 11.75 -8.57 -22.24
N LYS A 57 12.85 -8.28 -22.96
CA LYS A 57 14.14 -7.84 -22.38
C LYS A 57 14.00 -6.64 -21.42
N ASP A 58 13.11 -5.71 -21.78
CA ASP A 58 12.89 -4.45 -21.07
C ASP A 58 11.83 -4.54 -19.96
N ASP A 59 11.21 -5.71 -19.74
CA ASP A 59 10.21 -5.88 -18.69
C ASP A 59 10.81 -5.69 -17.30
N LYS A 60 10.02 -5.09 -16.41
CA LYS A 60 10.33 -5.01 -14.99
C LYS A 60 10.30 -6.41 -14.39
N LYS A 61 11.46 -6.88 -13.87
CA LYS A 61 11.51 -8.14 -13.10
C LYS A 61 10.57 -7.98 -11.91
N SER A 62 9.61 -8.89 -11.79
CA SER A 62 8.63 -8.91 -10.72
C SER A 62 8.85 -10.17 -9.91
N VAL A 63 9.17 -10.01 -8.63
CA VAL A 63 9.36 -11.12 -7.71
C VAL A 63 8.30 -10.94 -6.64
N LEU A 64 7.39 -11.91 -6.57
CA LEU A 64 6.32 -11.92 -5.58
C LEU A 64 6.89 -12.35 -4.22
N ASP A 65 6.18 -12.04 -3.13
CA ASP A 65 6.62 -12.57 -1.84
C ASP A 65 6.26 -14.04 -1.70
N ILE A 66 4.99 -14.39 -1.87
CA ILE A 66 4.50 -15.77 -1.87
C ILE A 66 3.50 -15.95 -3.01
N ARG A 67 3.73 -17.00 -3.81
CA ARG A 67 2.80 -17.44 -4.84
C ARG A 67 2.33 -18.85 -4.51
N ALA A 68 1.02 -19.02 -4.44
CA ALA A 68 0.39 -20.30 -4.14
C ALA A 68 -0.65 -20.68 -5.18
N LEU A 69 -0.83 -21.99 -5.36
CA LEU A 69 -1.88 -22.60 -6.17
C LEU A 69 -2.70 -23.54 -5.30
N THR A 70 -4.02 -23.37 -5.25
CA THR A 70 -4.90 -24.30 -4.54
C THR A 70 -5.25 -25.50 -5.42
N THR A 71 -5.80 -26.56 -4.81
CA THR A 71 -6.30 -27.75 -5.52
C THR A 71 -7.41 -27.44 -6.52
N GLU A 72 -8.17 -26.39 -6.30
CA GLU A 72 -9.24 -25.90 -7.16
C GLU A 72 -8.73 -25.02 -8.30
N GLY A 73 -7.40 -24.85 -8.42
CA GLY A 73 -6.76 -24.04 -9.45
C GLY A 73 -6.66 -22.55 -9.14
N ILE A 74 -7.13 -22.10 -7.97
CA ILE A 74 -7.09 -20.70 -7.57
C ILE A 74 -5.63 -20.28 -7.38
N GLN A 75 -5.23 -19.20 -8.05
CA GLN A 75 -3.92 -18.60 -7.84
C GLN A 75 -3.98 -17.53 -6.76
N VAL A 76 -3.05 -17.58 -5.81
CA VAL A 76 -2.96 -16.59 -4.74
C VAL A 76 -1.58 -15.97 -4.71
N ASN A 77 -1.54 -14.65 -4.73
CA ASN A 77 -0.37 -13.84 -4.44
C ASN A 77 -0.50 -13.25 -3.03
N ILE A 78 0.56 -13.30 -2.23
CA ILE A 78 0.62 -12.61 -0.95
C ILE A 78 1.86 -11.73 -0.95
N GLU A 79 1.67 -10.50 -0.52
CA GLU A 79 2.63 -9.41 -0.60
C GLU A 79 2.66 -8.70 0.76
N ILE A 80 3.84 -8.42 1.31
CA ILE A 80 3.99 -7.64 2.54
C ILE A 80 4.81 -6.37 2.30
N GLN A 81 4.31 -5.24 2.82
CA GLN A 81 4.89 -3.93 2.53
C GLN A 81 5.04 -3.07 3.79
N LEU A 82 6.29 -2.65 4.04
CA LEU A 82 6.62 -1.75 5.15
C LEU A 82 6.68 -0.27 4.75
N ALA A 83 6.84 0.03 3.47
CA ALA A 83 7.01 1.40 2.98
C ALA A 83 5.95 1.75 1.92
N ASN A 84 5.32 2.91 2.08
CA ASN A 84 4.32 3.40 1.14
C ASN A 84 5.00 4.14 -0.02
N ARG A 85 4.96 3.53 -1.20
CA ARG A 85 5.43 4.15 -2.46
C ARG A 85 4.33 4.85 -3.26
N HIS A 86 3.10 4.87 -2.73
CA HIS A 86 1.91 5.48 -3.32
C HIS A 86 1.50 4.94 -4.71
N ASP A 87 1.97 3.75 -5.08
CA ASP A 87 1.69 3.08 -6.37
C ASP A 87 1.10 1.66 -6.21
N MET A 88 0.66 1.31 -5.00
CA MET A 88 0.26 -0.05 -4.65
C MET A 88 -0.91 -0.57 -5.46
N ASP A 89 -1.98 0.20 -5.61
CA ASP A 89 -3.14 -0.13 -6.44
C ASP A 89 -2.75 -0.61 -7.85
N LYS A 90 -1.92 0.17 -8.54
CA LYS A 90 -1.45 -0.14 -9.90
C LYS A 90 -0.49 -1.33 -9.92
N ARG A 91 0.39 -1.43 -8.92
CA ARG A 91 1.35 -2.55 -8.82
C ARG A 91 0.65 -3.88 -8.54
N THR A 92 -0.32 -3.87 -7.63
CA THR A 92 -1.15 -5.03 -7.28
C THR A 92 -1.97 -5.47 -8.50
N LEU A 93 -2.60 -4.55 -9.23
CA LEU A 93 -3.30 -4.86 -10.49
C LEU A 93 -2.37 -5.43 -11.56
N PHE A 94 -1.15 -4.89 -11.68
CA PHE A 94 -0.16 -5.40 -12.61
C PHE A 94 0.24 -6.85 -12.29
N TYR A 95 0.53 -7.16 -11.01
CA TYR A 95 0.85 -8.52 -10.59
C TYR A 95 -0.32 -9.49 -10.78
N TRP A 96 -1.53 -9.06 -10.42
CA TRP A 96 -2.75 -9.83 -10.68
C TRP A 96 -2.90 -10.16 -12.17
N ALA A 97 -2.77 -9.16 -13.05
CA ALA A 97 -2.91 -9.36 -14.50
C ALA A 97 -1.84 -10.30 -15.06
N ARG A 98 -0.59 -10.18 -14.60
CA ARG A 98 0.49 -11.10 -14.99
C ARG A 98 0.21 -12.53 -14.54
N MET A 99 -0.31 -12.74 -13.34
CA MET A 99 -0.67 -14.09 -12.89
C MET A 99 -1.84 -14.66 -13.68
N TYR A 100 -2.87 -13.85 -13.92
CA TYR A 100 -4.07 -14.26 -14.63
C TYR A 100 -3.76 -14.64 -16.09
N THR A 101 -3.02 -13.79 -16.81
CA THR A 101 -2.66 -14.04 -18.22
C THR A 101 -1.75 -15.26 -18.41
N ARG A 102 -0.83 -15.53 -17.46
CA ARG A 102 0.10 -16.68 -17.53
C ARG A 102 -0.55 -18.04 -17.29
N GLN A 103 -1.81 -18.07 -16.89
CA GLN A 103 -2.59 -19.30 -16.87
C GLN A 103 -2.83 -19.84 -18.28
N MET A 104 -2.99 -18.93 -19.25
CA MET A 104 -3.39 -19.27 -20.61
C MET A 104 -2.29 -20.07 -21.32
N ARG A 105 -2.70 -21.13 -22.01
CA ARG A 105 -1.84 -21.97 -22.86
C ARG A 105 -2.46 -22.09 -24.24
N GLU A 106 -1.65 -22.41 -25.24
CA GLU A 106 -2.14 -22.64 -26.59
C GLU A 106 -3.21 -23.76 -26.59
N GLY A 107 -4.38 -23.46 -27.16
CA GLY A 107 -5.52 -24.38 -27.23
C GLY A 107 -6.44 -24.39 -25.99
N MET A 108 -6.13 -23.65 -24.93
CA MET A 108 -6.97 -23.54 -23.71
C MET A 108 -8.16 -22.61 -23.95
N ALA A 109 -9.34 -22.96 -23.45
CA ALA A 109 -10.53 -22.12 -23.52
C ALA A 109 -10.50 -21.04 -22.42
N TYR A 110 -11.05 -19.85 -22.70
CA TYR A 110 -11.10 -18.75 -21.72
C TYR A 110 -11.89 -19.11 -20.46
N GLN A 111 -12.88 -20.01 -20.55
CA GLN A 111 -13.67 -20.49 -19.41
C GLN A 111 -12.85 -21.28 -18.40
N GLU A 112 -11.65 -21.75 -18.78
CA GLU A 112 -10.75 -22.51 -17.90
C GLU A 112 -9.85 -21.60 -17.05
N LEU A 113 -9.90 -20.27 -17.26
CA LEU A 113 -9.15 -19.32 -16.44
C LEU A 113 -9.66 -19.33 -15.00
N ALA A 114 -8.78 -19.71 -14.07
CA ALA A 114 -9.11 -19.80 -12.66
C ALA A 114 -9.02 -18.43 -11.97
N LYS A 115 -9.79 -18.30 -10.90
CA LYS A 115 -9.77 -17.12 -10.00
C LYS A 115 -8.34 -16.81 -9.57
N THR A 116 -7.98 -15.54 -9.62
CA THR A 116 -6.69 -15.03 -9.13
C THR A 116 -6.94 -14.03 -8.03
N ILE A 117 -6.27 -14.25 -6.89
CA ILE A 117 -6.41 -13.47 -5.67
C ILE A 117 -5.07 -12.80 -5.36
N THR A 118 -5.08 -11.52 -4.97
CA THR A 118 -3.90 -10.85 -4.42
C THR A 118 -4.18 -10.33 -3.02
N ILE A 119 -3.35 -10.70 -2.05
CA ILE A 119 -3.43 -10.26 -0.66
C ILE A 119 -2.24 -9.35 -0.38
N ASN A 120 -2.52 -8.08 -0.05
CA ASN A 120 -1.52 -7.08 0.29
C ASN A 120 -1.60 -6.78 1.79
N ILE A 121 -0.56 -7.12 2.54
CA ILE A 121 -0.44 -6.87 3.97
C ILE A 121 0.44 -5.64 4.18
N LEU A 122 -0.11 -4.60 4.80
CA LEU A 122 0.51 -3.27 4.87
C LEU A 122 0.78 -2.85 6.32
N ASP A 123 2.02 -2.40 6.57
CA ASP A 123 2.45 -1.74 7.81
C ASP A 123 2.12 -0.23 7.82
N PHE A 124 1.25 0.22 6.93
CA PHE A 124 0.84 1.62 6.81
C PHE A 124 -0.62 1.71 6.35
N ARG A 125 -1.19 2.90 6.53
CA ARG A 125 -2.54 3.21 6.05
C ARG A 125 -2.50 3.63 4.58
N TYR A 126 -3.25 2.94 3.75
CA TYR A 126 -3.34 3.16 2.30
C TYR A 126 -4.75 3.56 1.87
N ILE A 127 -5.78 2.79 2.25
CA ILE A 127 -7.18 3.06 1.88
C ILE A 127 -7.77 4.09 2.86
N LYS A 128 -8.13 5.28 2.40
CA LYS A 128 -8.53 6.40 3.29
C LYS A 128 -10.02 6.42 3.57
N GLU A 129 -10.79 5.79 2.69
CA GLU A 129 -12.24 5.77 2.64
C GLU A 129 -12.86 4.93 3.76
N THR A 130 -12.09 4.02 4.37
CA THR A 130 -12.57 3.08 5.37
C THR A 130 -11.65 2.98 6.59
N ARG A 131 -12.26 2.76 7.75
CA ARG A 131 -11.55 2.39 8.99
C ARG A 131 -11.36 0.88 9.15
N SER A 132 -11.90 0.07 8.23
CA SER A 132 -11.66 -1.38 8.24
C SER A 132 -10.18 -1.68 8.06
N TYR A 133 -9.67 -2.68 8.78
CA TYR A 133 -8.32 -3.19 8.58
C TYR A 133 -8.23 -4.13 7.38
N HIS A 134 -9.35 -4.73 6.97
CA HIS A 134 -9.42 -5.65 5.84
C HIS A 134 -10.43 -5.11 4.83
N SER A 135 -9.94 -4.77 3.63
CA SER A 135 -10.75 -4.32 2.49
C SER A 135 -10.60 -5.33 1.36
N VAL A 136 -11.71 -5.66 0.68
CA VAL A 136 -11.75 -6.58 -0.46
C VAL A 136 -12.32 -5.84 -1.65
N PHE A 137 -11.62 -5.90 -2.78
CA PHE A 137 -12.00 -5.27 -4.03
C PHE A 137 -12.25 -6.34 -5.09
N ARG A 138 -13.36 -6.19 -5.83
CA ARG A 138 -13.77 -7.02 -6.97
C ARG A 138 -14.32 -6.13 -8.08
N LEU A 139 -14.72 -6.74 -9.21
CA LEU A 139 -15.24 -6.03 -10.38
C LEU A 139 -16.77 -5.96 -10.34
N PHE A 140 -17.30 -4.76 -10.15
CA PHE A 140 -18.74 -4.50 -10.10
C PHE A 140 -19.18 -3.60 -11.25
N GLU A 141 -20.41 -3.81 -11.71
CA GLU A 141 -21.14 -2.87 -12.54
C GLU A 141 -21.40 -1.57 -11.75
N VAL A 142 -21.38 -0.42 -12.41
CA VAL A 142 -21.29 0.90 -11.75
C VAL A 142 -22.63 1.37 -11.16
N GLU A 143 -23.74 1.09 -11.83
CA GLU A 143 -25.06 1.65 -11.48
C GLU A 143 -25.87 0.72 -10.58
N GLU A 144 -25.90 -0.57 -10.89
CA GLU A 144 -26.65 -1.63 -10.20
C GLU A 144 -25.81 -2.40 -9.18
N GLY A 145 -24.48 -2.37 -9.30
CA GLY A 145 -23.56 -2.93 -8.30
C GLY A 145 -23.48 -4.46 -8.27
N PHE A 146 -23.86 -5.15 -9.36
CA PHE A 146 -23.65 -6.60 -9.46
C PHE A 146 -22.23 -6.95 -9.92
N GLU A 147 -21.73 -8.12 -9.49
CA GLU A 147 -20.38 -8.58 -9.81
C GLU A 147 -20.31 -9.13 -11.25
N LEU A 148 -19.31 -8.71 -12.03
CA LEU A 148 -19.13 -9.17 -13.42
C LEU A 148 -18.65 -10.63 -13.47
N THR A 149 -17.68 -10.97 -12.60
CA THR A 149 -17.06 -12.30 -12.51
C THR A 149 -16.23 -12.41 -11.23
N GLU A 150 -16.14 -13.62 -10.67
CA GLU A 150 -15.30 -13.92 -9.51
C GLU A 150 -13.80 -14.06 -9.84
N ALA A 151 -13.40 -13.83 -11.09
CA ALA A 151 -12.02 -14.04 -11.55
C ALA A 151 -10.97 -13.17 -10.83
N LEU A 152 -11.37 -11.98 -10.35
CA LEU A 152 -10.51 -11.00 -9.69
C LEU A 152 -10.92 -10.76 -8.25
N GLU A 153 -9.99 -10.91 -7.32
CA GLU A 153 -10.18 -10.52 -5.93
C GLU A 153 -8.89 -9.93 -5.35
N ILE A 154 -8.98 -8.73 -4.77
CA ILE A 154 -7.82 -8.02 -4.21
C ILE A 154 -8.10 -7.65 -2.76
N HIS A 155 -7.24 -8.11 -1.86
CA HIS A 155 -7.32 -7.86 -0.43
C HIS A 155 -6.26 -6.83 -0.03
N PHE A 156 -6.66 -5.87 0.79
CA PHE A 156 -5.76 -4.98 1.52
C PHE A 156 -5.98 -5.19 3.02
N MET A 157 -4.92 -5.58 3.72
CA MET A 157 -4.88 -5.82 5.16
C MET A 157 -3.92 -4.81 5.81
N GLU A 158 -4.46 -3.78 6.46
CA GLU A 158 -3.69 -2.67 7.03
C GLU A 158 -3.50 -2.87 8.54
N LEU A 159 -2.31 -3.34 8.92
CA LEU A 159 -1.97 -3.66 10.32
C LEU A 159 -2.15 -2.48 11.28
N PRO A 160 -1.83 -1.21 10.92
CA PRO A 160 -2.09 -0.08 11.81
C PRO A 160 -3.57 0.16 12.11
N LYS A 161 -4.50 -0.29 11.25
CA LYS A 161 -5.94 -0.22 11.52
C LYS A 161 -6.40 -1.40 12.37
N LEU A 162 -5.78 -2.57 12.18
CA LEU A 162 -6.00 -3.76 13.01
C LEU A 162 -5.67 -3.45 14.48
N LEU A 163 -4.47 -2.91 14.74
CA LEU A 163 -4.02 -2.58 16.09
C LEU A 163 -4.93 -1.56 16.78
N VAL A 164 -5.39 -0.52 16.06
CA VAL A 164 -6.37 0.44 16.61
C VAL A 164 -7.66 -0.27 17.04
N LYS A 165 -8.23 -1.11 16.18
CA LYS A 165 -9.46 -1.85 16.49
C LYS A 165 -9.28 -2.81 17.67
N TRP A 166 -8.12 -3.45 17.77
CA TRP A 166 -7.81 -4.32 18.90
C TRP A 166 -7.70 -3.55 20.22
N ARG A 167 -6.99 -2.41 20.23
CA ARG A 167 -6.87 -1.54 21.41
C ARG A 167 -8.21 -0.93 21.84
N GLU A 168 -9.14 -0.75 20.90
CA GLU A 168 -10.53 -0.37 21.17
C GLU A 168 -11.42 -1.53 21.65
N GLY A 169 -10.90 -2.76 21.70
CA GLY A 169 -11.65 -3.97 22.11
C GLY A 169 -12.67 -4.45 21.07
N LEU A 170 -12.55 -4.02 19.82
CA LEU A 170 -13.53 -4.33 18.76
C LEU A 170 -13.25 -5.65 18.04
N ILE A 171 -12.05 -6.22 18.22
CA ILE A 171 -11.62 -7.48 17.63
C ILE A 171 -10.77 -8.26 18.62
N SER A 172 -10.76 -9.58 18.49
CA SER A 172 -10.01 -10.47 19.37
C SER A 172 -9.36 -11.60 18.57
N PRO A 173 -8.07 -11.89 18.78
CA PRO A 173 -7.44 -13.08 18.21
C PRO A 173 -8.10 -14.38 18.71
N ARG A 174 -8.78 -14.39 19.86
CA ARG A 174 -9.45 -15.62 20.34
C ARG A 174 -10.69 -15.99 19.51
N GLU A 175 -11.29 -15.01 18.83
CA GLU A 175 -12.55 -15.15 18.10
C GLU A 175 -12.36 -15.11 16.59
N ASP A 176 -11.36 -14.36 16.11
CA ASP A 176 -11.09 -14.18 14.68
C ASP A 176 -9.73 -14.79 14.31
N ALA A 177 -9.76 -15.85 13.50
CA ALA A 177 -8.57 -16.53 13.01
C ALA A 177 -7.66 -15.62 12.17
N LEU A 178 -8.22 -14.68 11.40
CA LEU A 178 -7.40 -13.75 10.61
C LEU A 178 -6.64 -12.81 11.54
N VAL A 179 -7.28 -12.33 12.60
CA VAL A 179 -6.64 -11.49 13.61
C VAL A 179 -5.47 -12.24 14.26
N ARG A 180 -5.61 -13.54 14.57
CA ARG A 180 -4.50 -14.37 15.08
C ARG A 180 -3.29 -14.37 14.15
N TRP A 181 -3.53 -14.64 12.87
CA TRP A 181 -2.43 -14.72 11.90
C TRP A 181 -1.77 -13.38 11.63
N LEU A 182 -2.54 -12.29 11.57
CA LEU A 182 -1.97 -10.95 11.42
C LEU A 182 -1.21 -10.50 12.67
N PHE A 183 -1.64 -10.94 13.86
CA PHE A 183 -0.94 -10.68 15.11
C PHE A 183 0.44 -11.34 15.16
N LEU A 184 0.63 -12.46 14.48
CA LEU A 184 1.95 -13.09 14.35
C LEU A 184 2.98 -12.10 13.79
N LEU A 185 2.55 -11.20 12.89
CA LEU A 185 3.40 -10.16 12.29
C LEU A 185 3.72 -9.00 13.24
N GLU A 186 2.98 -8.85 14.33
CA GLU A 186 3.15 -7.76 15.31
C GLU A 186 3.81 -8.23 16.61
N GLY A 187 3.85 -9.54 16.88
CA GLY A 187 4.30 -10.08 18.15
C GLY A 187 5.78 -9.83 18.48
N SER A 188 6.65 -9.50 17.51
CA SER A 188 8.05 -9.10 17.81
C SER A 188 8.13 -7.74 18.47
N GLU A 189 7.14 -6.87 18.26
CA GLU A 189 7.12 -5.49 18.73
C GLU A 189 6.13 -5.27 19.89
N ASP A 190 5.20 -6.20 20.10
CA ASP A 190 4.18 -6.13 21.15
C ASP A 190 4.14 -7.42 21.99
N GLU A 191 4.63 -7.33 23.24
CA GLU A 191 4.72 -8.46 24.17
C GLU A 191 3.35 -9.00 24.58
N GLU A 192 2.31 -8.17 24.61
CA GLU A 192 0.95 -8.59 24.93
C GLU A 192 0.37 -9.45 23.80
N ILE A 193 0.61 -9.03 22.55
CA ILE A 193 0.26 -9.83 21.37
C ILE A 193 0.97 -11.18 21.41
N TYR A 194 2.29 -11.18 21.65
CA TYR A 194 3.08 -12.40 21.70
C TYR A 194 2.54 -13.42 22.71
N LYS A 195 2.34 -13.00 23.96
CA LYS A 195 1.81 -13.87 25.03
C LYS A 195 0.41 -14.38 24.70
N THR A 196 -0.43 -13.53 24.12
CA THR A 196 -1.77 -13.95 23.69
C THR A 196 -1.70 -15.05 22.64
N LEU A 197 -0.77 -14.95 21.68
CA LEU A 197 -0.58 -15.99 20.67
C LEU A 197 0.00 -17.28 21.26
N GLU A 198 0.96 -17.18 22.18
CA GLU A 198 1.54 -18.33 22.90
C GLU A 198 0.45 -19.13 23.64
N GLU A 199 -0.45 -18.45 24.35
CA GLU A 199 -1.58 -19.10 25.03
C GLU A 199 -2.55 -19.79 24.04
N ILE A 200 -2.84 -19.17 22.91
CA ILE A 200 -3.71 -19.78 21.88
C ILE A 200 -3.02 -20.97 21.22
N ALA A 201 -1.71 -20.88 20.97
CA ALA A 201 -0.90 -21.93 20.36
C ALA A 201 -0.92 -23.23 21.17
N MET A 202 -1.05 -23.16 22.50
CA MET A 202 -1.21 -24.34 23.35
C MET A 202 -2.39 -25.25 22.94
N GLN A 203 -3.40 -24.71 22.25
CA GLN A 203 -4.59 -25.43 21.80
C GLN A 203 -4.73 -25.48 20.27
N ASP A 204 -3.86 -24.77 19.53
CA ASP A 204 -3.86 -24.71 18.08
C ASP A 204 -2.50 -25.23 17.54
N PRO A 205 -2.44 -26.50 17.11
CA PRO A 205 -1.19 -27.11 16.66
C PRO A 205 -0.53 -26.40 15.48
N ILE A 206 -1.33 -25.79 14.59
CA ILE A 206 -0.81 -25.12 13.39
C ILE A 206 -0.22 -23.76 13.78
N LEU A 207 -0.89 -23.01 14.67
CA LEU A 207 -0.31 -21.80 15.22
C LEU A 207 0.96 -22.09 16.04
N ASN A 208 0.96 -23.17 16.83
CA ASN A 208 2.15 -23.60 17.57
C ASN A 208 3.32 -23.92 16.65
N GLN A 209 3.07 -24.62 15.54
CA GLN A 209 4.10 -24.87 14.54
C GLN A 209 4.68 -23.57 13.97
N ALA A 210 3.83 -22.57 13.68
CA ALA A 210 4.28 -21.28 13.17
C ALA A 210 5.12 -20.51 14.20
N MET A 211 4.70 -20.51 15.47
CA MET A 211 5.44 -19.92 16.59
C MET A 211 6.80 -20.60 16.77
N ASP A 212 6.84 -21.93 16.79
CA ASP A 212 8.08 -22.71 16.93
C ASP A 212 9.07 -22.43 15.79
N GLU A 213 8.59 -22.34 14.54
CA GLU A 213 9.42 -22.03 13.38
C GLU A 213 9.95 -20.59 13.45
N TRP A 214 9.14 -19.65 13.94
CA TRP A 214 9.54 -18.26 14.15
C TRP A 214 10.62 -18.13 15.22
N GLU A 215 10.46 -18.81 16.35
CA GLU A 215 11.48 -18.84 17.41
C GLU A 215 12.79 -19.47 16.92
N LYS A 216 12.73 -20.64 16.27
CA LYS A 216 13.91 -21.32 15.72
C LYS A 216 14.63 -20.46 14.68
N SER A 217 13.87 -19.82 13.80
CA SER A 217 14.42 -18.90 12.79
C SER A 217 15.06 -17.67 13.43
N SER A 218 14.45 -17.17 14.51
CA SER A 218 15.00 -16.06 15.29
C SER A 218 16.30 -16.44 16.01
N ASP A 219 16.52 -17.73 16.31
CA ASP A 219 17.73 -18.18 17.00
C ASP A 219 18.87 -18.59 16.02
N ASP A 220 18.62 -18.75 14.72
CA ASP A 220 19.66 -19.08 13.73
C ASP A 220 20.51 -17.83 13.35
N PRO A 221 21.84 -17.84 13.60
CA PRO A 221 22.70 -16.70 13.30
C PRO A 221 22.76 -16.30 11.82
N ARG A 222 22.65 -17.26 10.90
CA ARG A 222 22.69 -17.00 9.45
C ARG A 222 21.40 -16.34 8.98
N ILE A 223 20.26 -16.76 9.54
CA ILE A 223 18.98 -16.11 9.28
C ILE A 223 19.03 -14.67 9.78
N ARG A 224 19.57 -14.42 10.96
CA ARG A 224 19.73 -13.07 11.52
C ARG A 224 20.60 -12.16 10.66
N GLU A 225 21.71 -12.67 10.13
CA GLU A 225 22.58 -11.90 9.24
C GLU A 225 21.83 -11.39 8.00
N ILE A 226 21.10 -12.29 7.33
CA ILE A 226 20.30 -11.94 6.14
C ILE A 226 19.16 -10.99 6.54
N TYR A 227 18.50 -11.26 7.67
CA TYR A 227 17.44 -10.41 8.22
C TYR A 227 17.93 -8.98 8.47
N TRP A 228 19.06 -8.77 9.14
CA TRP A 228 19.60 -7.44 9.40
C TRP A 228 19.99 -6.69 8.11
N SER A 229 20.52 -7.42 7.12
CA SER A 229 20.80 -6.84 5.80
C SER A 229 19.51 -6.34 5.13
N ARG A 230 18.44 -7.13 5.16
CA ARG A 230 17.12 -6.75 4.64
C ARG A 230 16.50 -5.59 5.41
N GLN A 231 16.57 -5.64 6.74
CA GLN A 231 16.08 -4.56 7.60
C GLN A 231 16.77 -3.24 7.29
N LYS A 232 18.10 -3.25 7.11
CA LYS A 232 18.86 -2.06 6.72
C LYS A 232 18.39 -1.51 5.37
N ALA A 233 18.20 -2.36 4.37
CA ALA A 233 17.71 -1.94 3.05
C ALA A 233 16.33 -1.27 3.12
N ILE A 234 15.42 -1.79 3.96
CA ILE A 234 14.09 -1.20 4.19
C ILE A 234 14.20 0.17 4.88
N LEU A 235 15.10 0.32 5.86
CA LEU A 235 15.34 1.60 6.52
C LEU A 235 15.90 2.65 5.55
N ASP A 236 16.86 2.26 4.71
CA ASP A 236 17.43 3.13 3.67
C ASP A 236 16.34 3.56 2.67
N GLU A 237 15.46 2.64 2.27
CA GLU A 237 14.31 2.95 1.42
C GLU A 237 13.32 3.92 2.08
N LYS A 238 12.91 3.66 3.34
CA LYS A 238 12.02 4.54 4.09
C LYS A 238 12.61 5.95 4.21
N ALA A 239 13.92 6.05 4.45
CA ALA A 239 14.63 7.32 4.50
C ALA A 239 14.59 8.05 3.15
N ALA A 240 14.86 7.36 2.05
CA ALA A 240 14.82 7.93 0.71
C ALA A 240 13.42 8.46 0.32
N ILE A 241 12.36 7.69 0.62
CA ILE A 241 10.97 8.12 0.39
C ILE A 241 10.65 9.38 1.20
N ARG A 242 10.97 9.38 2.50
CA ARG A 242 10.72 10.53 3.38
C ARG A 242 11.47 11.77 2.91
N GLU A 243 12.70 11.61 2.44
CA GLU A 243 13.48 12.71 1.90
C GLU A 243 12.84 13.27 0.62
N ALA A 244 12.39 12.41 -0.29
CA ALA A 244 11.70 12.81 -1.51
C ALA A 244 10.39 13.57 -1.21
N GLU A 245 9.59 13.09 -0.25
CA GLU A 245 8.37 13.76 0.20
C GLU A 245 8.66 15.16 0.79
N LEU A 246 9.71 15.27 1.59
CA LEU A 246 10.14 16.55 2.17
C LEU A 246 10.61 17.54 1.09
N ARG A 247 11.37 17.06 0.09
CA ARG A 247 11.80 17.89 -1.05
C ARG A 247 10.61 18.37 -1.86
N LEU A 248 9.65 17.49 -2.16
CA LEU A 248 8.43 17.85 -2.89
C LEU A 248 7.62 18.90 -2.13
N LYS A 249 7.42 18.72 -0.82
CA LYS A 249 6.69 19.66 0.03
C LYS A 249 7.35 21.05 0.04
N LYS A 250 8.67 21.12 0.22
CA LYS A 250 9.42 22.38 0.16
C LYS A 250 9.28 23.06 -1.20
N GLY A 251 9.40 22.30 -2.30
CA GLY A 251 9.22 22.83 -3.65
C GLY A 251 7.81 23.39 -3.89
N MET A 252 6.78 22.72 -3.37
CA MET A 252 5.40 23.23 -3.43
C MET A 252 5.20 24.51 -2.60
N GLU A 253 5.76 24.56 -1.39
CA GLU A 253 5.69 25.75 -0.53
C GLU A 253 6.41 26.95 -1.14
N GLU A 254 7.61 26.74 -1.70
CA GLU A 254 8.37 27.79 -2.40
C GLU A 254 7.64 28.26 -3.66
N GLY A 255 7.12 27.32 -4.47
CA GLY A 255 6.35 27.63 -5.66
C GLY A 255 5.07 28.42 -5.36
N LEU A 256 4.33 28.03 -4.32
CA LEU A 256 3.14 28.76 -3.86
C LEU A 256 3.50 30.17 -3.40
N LYS A 257 4.59 30.32 -2.64
CA LYS A 257 5.06 31.63 -2.16
C LYS A 257 5.46 32.55 -3.32
N GLN A 258 6.17 32.03 -4.31
CA GLN A 258 6.55 32.78 -5.50
C GLN A 258 5.33 33.16 -6.34
N GLY A 259 4.41 32.22 -6.57
CA GLY A 259 3.18 32.46 -7.31
C GLY A 259 2.28 33.50 -6.64
N LEU A 260 2.12 33.43 -5.31
CA LEU A 260 1.37 34.42 -4.55
C LEU A 260 2.00 35.82 -4.67
N LYS A 261 3.33 35.91 -4.55
CA LYS A 261 4.05 37.17 -4.68
C LYS A 261 3.84 37.78 -6.07
N GLN A 262 4.06 37.00 -7.13
CA GLN A 262 3.87 37.46 -8.51
C GLN A 262 2.41 37.86 -8.79
N GLY A 263 1.45 37.07 -8.30
CA GLY A 263 0.02 37.37 -8.46
C GLY A 263 -0.40 38.66 -7.75
N ILE A 264 0.12 38.93 -6.54
CA ILE A 264 -0.11 40.19 -5.83
C ILE A 264 0.52 41.36 -6.60
N GLU A 265 1.76 41.24 -7.05
CA GLU A 265 2.45 42.30 -7.81
C GLU A 265 1.71 42.62 -9.12
N GLN A 266 1.33 41.59 -9.90
CA GLN A 266 0.53 41.76 -11.12
C GLN A 266 -0.84 42.38 -10.84
N GLY A 267 -1.54 41.91 -9.81
CA GLY A 267 -2.85 42.45 -9.44
C GLY A 267 -2.80 43.92 -9.00
N ILE A 268 -1.73 44.33 -8.30
CA ILE A 268 -1.49 45.74 -7.95
C ILE A 268 -1.29 46.57 -9.21
N GLU A 269 -0.44 46.13 -10.15
CA GLU A 269 -0.17 46.86 -11.39
C GLU A 269 -1.40 46.95 -12.31
N GLU A 270 -2.14 45.86 -12.50
CA GLU A 270 -3.41 45.88 -13.24
C GLU A 270 -4.46 46.78 -12.57
N GLY A 271 -4.50 46.79 -11.23
CA GLY A 271 -5.34 47.68 -10.44
C GLY A 271 -4.99 49.15 -10.66
N LYS A 272 -3.72 49.51 -10.58
CA LYS A 272 -3.21 50.86 -10.87
C LYS A 272 -3.60 51.31 -12.27
N LEU A 273 -3.34 50.47 -13.29
CA LEU A 273 -3.71 50.75 -14.67
C LEU A 273 -5.21 50.98 -14.84
N THR A 274 -6.03 50.15 -14.20
CA THR A 274 -7.50 50.25 -14.25
C THR A 274 -8.00 51.55 -13.62
N ILE A 275 -7.44 51.94 -12.46
CA ILE A 275 -7.78 53.17 -11.76
C ILE A 275 -7.36 54.40 -12.58
N ALA A 276 -6.12 54.42 -13.09
CA ALA A 276 -5.61 55.51 -13.92
C ALA A 276 -6.47 55.72 -15.17
N LYS A 277 -6.85 54.65 -15.89
CA LYS A 277 -7.77 54.71 -17.05
C LYS A 277 -9.14 55.30 -16.68
N LYS A 278 -9.69 54.93 -15.52
CA LYS A 278 -10.99 55.48 -15.04
C LYS A 278 -10.88 56.96 -14.69
N MET A 279 -9.78 57.39 -14.07
CA MET A 279 -9.56 58.80 -13.72
C MET A 279 -9.34 59.67 -14.96
N LEU A 280 -8.56 59.20 -15.94
CA LEU A 280 -8.39 59.86 -17.24
C LEU A 280 -9.71 60.06 -17.96
N LYS A 281 -10.58 59.03 -18.01
CA LYS A 281 -11.92 59.14 -18.61
C LYS A 281 -12.83 60.17 -17.93
N ARG A 282 -12.57 60.48 -16.66
CA ARG A 282 -13.30 61.52 -15.91
C ARG A 282 -12.71 62.92 -16.06
N GLY A 283 -11.67 63.08 -16.88
CA GLY A 283 -11.06 64.38 -17.15
C GLY A 283 -10.17 64.92 -16.03
N MET A 284 -9.69 64.04 -15.15
CA MET A 284 -8.78 64.44 -14.07
C MET A 284 -7.39 64.79 -14.64
N ASP A 285 -6.72 65.77 -14.03
CA ASP A 285 -5.41 66.23 -14.47
C ASP A 285 -4.33 65.13 -14.33
N ILE A 286 -3.38 65.09 -15.28
CA ILE A 286 -2.36 64.03 -15.36
C ILE A 286 -1.44 64.05 -14.13
N GLY A 287 -1.07 65.24 -13.63
CA GLY A 287 -0.23 65.36 -12.43
C GLY A 287 -0.94 64.83 -11.19
N VAL A 288 -2.25 65.10 -11.08
CA VAL A 288 -3.08 64.57 -9.98
C VAL A 288 -3.22 63.04 -10.04
N ILE A 289 -3.38 62.47 -11.24
CA ILE A 289 -3.45 61.00 -11.42
C ILE A 289 -2.10 60.35 -11.10
N SER A 290 -1.00 60.98 -11.50
CA SER A 290 0.38 60.54 -11.22
C SER A 290 0.62 60.41 -9.73
N ASP A 291 0.24 61.42 -8.95
CA ASP A 291 0.36 61.44 -7.50
C ASP A 291 -0.53 60.38 -6.82
N ILE A 292 -1.80 60.24 -7.24
CA ILE A 292 -2.75 59.31 -6.61
C ILE A 292 -2.41 57.83 -6.88
N VAL A 293 -2.04 57.49 -8.13
CA VAL A 293 -1.83 56.10 -8.54
C VAL A 293 -0.37 55.66 -8.35
N GLY A 294 0.55 56.62 -8.20
CA GLY A 294 1.99 56.36 -8.09
C GLY A 294 2.59 55.85 -9.39
N MET A 295 2.09 56.35 -10.53
CA MET A 295 2.62 56.09 -11.88
C MET A 295 3.25 57.36 -12.42
N SER A 296 4.25 57.26 -13.30
CA SER A 296 4.83 58.44 -13.95
C SER A 296 3.82 59.11 -14.90
N GLU A 297 3.93 60.44 -15.09
CA GLU A 297 3.08 61.15 -16.04
C GLU A 297 3.21 60.61 -17.48
N GLU A 298 4.38 60.08 -17.85
CA GLU A 298 4.63 59.48 -19.17
C GLU A 298 3.86 58.17 -19.36
N GLU A 299 3.86 57.28 -18.36
CA GLU A 299 3.04 56.07 -18.36
C GLU A 299 1.55 56.41 -18.44
N ILE A 300 1.08 57.43 -17.72
CA ILE A 300 -0.31 57.89 -17.76
C ILE A 300 -0.67 58.50 -19.12
N LYS A 301 0.22 59.27 -19.74
CA LYS A 301 0.04 59.80 -21.11
C LYS A 301 -0.08 58.67 -22.13
N ASN A 302 0.68 57.59 -21.98
CA ASN A 302 0.60 56.42 -22.86
C ASN A 302 -0.71 55.63 -22.72
N LEU A 303 -1.46 55.82 -21.63
CA LEU A 303 -2.81 55.25 -21.46
C LEU A 303 -3.91 56.02 -22.21
N LYS A 304 -3.62 57.20 -22.78
CA LYS A 304 -4.56 58.02 -23.59
C LYS A 304 -4.69 57.56 -25.05
N GLY A 305 -4.08 56.44 -25.44
CA GLY A 305 -4.29 55.80 -26.75
C GLY A 305 -5.75 55.54 -27.06
#